data_AF-A0AAU6EL04-F1
#
_entry.id   AF-A0AAU6EL04-F1
#
_cell.length_a   1.000
_cell.length_b   1.000
_cell.length_c   1.000
_cell.angle_alpha   90.00
_cell.angle_beta   90.00
_cell.angle_gamma   90.00
#
_symmetry.space_group_name_H-M   'P 1'
#
loop_
_entity.id
_entity.type
_entity.pdbx_description
1 polymer ?
#
loop_
_entity_poly.entity_id
_entity_poly.type
_entity_poly.pdbx_seq_one_letter_code
_entity_poly.pdbx_strand_id
1 'polypeptide(L)'
;MGESAADQWGLVTAAQAKSAGLSAVDLLRLAEAGFLESVGRGVYLVTGAVQPEHLDIKVAWLRLEPKLPAWQRHDLETYGGVISHGSACELHQLGDLPTSLVEISVPRRRTTREHGVRMHRAELESADVVLVDGLPVTTAERTVVDLLAARVDGAHAGGVIADADRYGLTNRDSLSRRVARFTAAYGLPRSASGRQLLEYLVEQAGTGLPMEEVARLRQEGVAEGFVSALALLSKLDEDRIKQIFADRPNPLADLQAESVSSFAERLAKSGAIPLSAIIHQASQASRLAGRLPPAAKVNPGSADFSTQESITKSSDRTSPGEAQ
;
A
#
# COMPACT_ATOMS: atom_id res chain seq x y z
N MET A 1 -8.59 34.00 12.15
CA MET A 1 -7.98 32.68 12.45
C MET A 1 -8.70 31.54 11.73
N GLY A 2 -10.04 31.50 11.68
CA GLY A 2 -10.79 30.45 10.96
C GLY A 2 -10.58 30.40 9.44
N GLU A 3 -10.28 31.55 8.82
CA GLU A 3 -10.05 31.64 7.36
C GLU A 3 -8.65 31.16 6.92
N SER A 4 -7.69 31.05 7.86
CA SER A 4 -6.28 30.68 7.55
C SER A 4 -5.99 29.20 7.77
N ALA A 5 -6.81 28.48 8.54
CA ALA A 5 -6.59 27.05 8.80
C ALA A 5 -7.22 26.17 7.71
N ALA A 6 -8.38 26.56 7.16
CA ALA A 6 -9.05 25.82 6.09
C ALA A 6 -8.15 25.62 4.85
N ASP A 7 -7.41 26.67 4.48
CA ASP A 7 -6.45 26.67 3.37
C ASP A 7 -5.17 25.85 3.64
N GLN A 8 -5.01 25.33 4.85
CA GLN A 8 -3.92 24.45 5.25
C GLN A 8 -4.46 23.20 5.96
N TRP A 9 -5.58 22.67 5.48
CA TRP A 9 -6.16 21.40 5.93
C TRP A 9 -6.57 21.37 7.42
N GLY A 10 -6.94 22.52 7.97
CA GLY A 10 -7.20 22.69 9.40
C GLY A 10 -5.95 22.76 10.27
N LEU A 11 -4.74 22.75 9.67
CA LEU A 11 -3.48 22.74 10.40
C LEU A 11 -2.92 24.16 10.61
N VAL A 12 -2.33 24.39 11.77
CA VAL A 12 -1.59 25.62 12.10
C VAL A 12 -0.28 25.26 12.80
N THR A 13 0.81 25.92 12.42
CA THR A 13 2.09 25.74 13.12
C THR A 13 2.21 26.73 14.30
N ALA A 14 2.97 26.35 15.32
CA ALA A 14 3.32 27.24 16.43
C ALA A 14 4.01 28.53 15.95
N ALA A 15 4.78 28.45 14.85
CA ALA A 15 5.48 29.60 14.28
C ALA A 15 4.54 30.56 13.54
N GLN A 16 3.53 30.03 12.85
CA GLN A 16 2.45 30.81 12.23
C GLN A 16 1.60 31.50 13.29
N ALA A 17 1.18 30.76 14.32
CA ALA A 17 0.43 31.32 15.45
C ALA A 17 1.20 32.44 16.17
N LYS A 18 2.51 32.24 16.40
CA LYS A 18 3.39 33.29 16.94
C LYS A 18 3.44 34.53 16.06
N SER A 19 3.50 34.36 14.73
CA SER A 19 3.50 35.47 13.78
C SER A 19 2.16 36.22 13.77
N ALA A 20 1.08 35.55 14.14
CA ALA A 20 -0.25 36.12 14.34
C ALA A 20 -0.48 36.68 15.76
N GLY A 21 0.55 36.73 16.61
CA GLY A 21 0.50 37.32 17.95
C GLY A 21 0.12 36.36 19.09
N LEU A 22 -0.05 35.06 18.82
CA LEU A 22 -0.32 34.06 19.86
C LEU A 22 0.97 33.55 20.50
N SER A 23 1.03 33.58 21.83
CA SER A 23 2.16 33.01 22.56
C SER A 23 2.07 31.48 22.64
N ALA A 24 3.17 30.83 23.03
CA ALA A 24 3.15 29.38 23.31
C ALA A 24 2.19 29.01 24.45
N VAL A 25 1.98 29.93 25.41
CA VAL A 25 1.02 29.74 26.51
C VAL A 25 -0.41 29.80 25.99
N ASP A 26 -0.70 30.69 25.03
CA ASP A 26 -2.03 30.76 24.41
C ASP A 26 -2.34 29.49 23.61
N LEU A 27 -1.36 28.97 22.87
CA LEU A 27 -1.50 27.69 22.16
C LEU A 27 -1.75 26.53 23.11
N LEU A 28 -1.04 26.47 24.25
CA LEU A 28 -1.27 25.45 25.27
C LEU A 28 -2.67 25.55 25.85
N ARG A 29 -3.13 26.76 26.21
CA ARG A 29 -4.49 26.99 26.74
C ARG A 29 -5.57 26.61 25.73
N LEU A 30 -5.38 26.94 24.46
CA LEU A 30 -6.31 26.56 23.39
C LEU A 30 -6.36 25.04 23.21
N ALA A 31 -5.22 24.35 23.35
CA ALA A 31 -5.18 22.89 23.30
C ALA A 31 -5.85 22.25 24.53
N GLU A 32 -5.56 22.74 25.74
CA GLU A 32 -6.21 22.27 26.99
C GLU A 32 -7.72 22.51 26.99
N ALA A 33 -8.17 23.62 26.39
CA ALA A 33 -9.58 23.93 26.21
C ALA A 33 -10.24 23.15 25.05
N GLY A 34 -9.48 22.31 24.34
CA GLY A 34 -9.99 21.45 23.28
C GLY A 34 -10.26 22.15 21.95
N PHE A 35 -9.76 23.37 21.74
CA PHE A 35 -9.87 24.07 20.45
C PHE A 35 -8.75 23.71 19.46
N LEU A 36 -7.65 23.14 19.96
CA LEU A 36 -6.53 22.66 19.17
C LEU A 36 -6.13 21.25 19.61
N GLU A 37 -5.78 20.40 18.65
CA GLU A 37 -5.18 19.09 18.90
C GLU A 37 -3.72 19.09 18.44
N SER A 38 -2.80 18.62 19.29
CA SER A 38 -1.39 18.50 18.93
C SER A 38 -1.15 17.24 18.08
N VAL A 39 -1.01 17.41 16.76
CA VAL A 39 -0.82 16.32 15.79
C VAL A 39 0.65 16.07 15.41
N GLY A 40 1.55 16.92 15.89
CA GLY A 40 2.98 16.77 15.68
C GLY A 40 3.76 17.88 16.38
N ARG A 41 5.09 17.78 16.40
CA ARG A 41 5.92 18.77 17.07
C ARG A 41 5.70 20.16 16.47
N GLY A 42 5.04 21.03 17.25
CA GLY A 42 4.75 22.41 16.87
C GLY A 42 3.72 22.56 15.76
N VAL A 43 2.90 21.53 15.50
CA VAL A 43 1.80 21.55 14.54
C VAL A 43 0.52 21.13 15.24
N TYR A 44 -0.53 21.91 15.05
CA TYR A 44 -1.82 21.72 15.69
C TYR A 44 -2.92 21.62 14.64
N LEU A 45 -3.89 20.74 14.87
CA LEU A 45 -5.14 20.64 14.13
C LEU A 45 -6.20 21.46 14.86
N VAL A 46 -6.95 22.30 14.14
CA VAL A 46 -8.07 23.06 14.70
C VAL A 46 -9.25 22.14 14.91
N THR A 47 -9.75 22.06 16.14
CA THR A 47 -10.90 21.20 16.49
C THR A 47 -12.14 21.61 15.69
N GLY A 48 -12.83 20.61 15.14
CA GLY A 48 -13.98 20.82 14.25
C GLY A 48 -13.61 20.89 12.76
N ALA A 49 -12.32 20.91 12.42
CA ALA A 49 -11.87 20.61 11.06
C ALA A 49 -11.99 19.11 10.80
N VAL A 50 -12.29 18.74 9.54
CA VAL A 50 -12.19 17.35 9.10
C VAL A 50 -10.72 16.95 9.15
N GLN A 51 -10.41 15.83 9.80
CA GLN A 51 -9.05 15.32 9.84
C GLN A 51 -8.58 15.05 8.41
N PRO A 52 -7.46 15.66 7.97
CA PRO A 52 -7.03 15.50 6.60
C PRO A 52 -6.45 14.10 6.36
N GLU A 53 -6.71 13.57 5.18
CA GLU A 53 -5.97 12.42 4.65
C GLU A 53 -4.47 12.75 4.62
N HIS A 54 -3.65 11.72 4.85
CA HIS A 54 -2.19 11.82 4.89
C HIS A 54 -1.67 12.88 5.88
N LEU A 55 -2.29 12.91 7.07
CA LEU A 55 -1.99 13.88 8.13
C LEU A 55 -0.50 13.93 8.48
N ASP A 56 0.15 12.78 8.57
CA ASP A 56 1.59 12.65 8.86
C ASP A 56 2.46 13.29 7.76
N ILE A 57 2.14 13.06 6.48
CA ILE A 57 2.83 13.69 5.34
C ILE A 57 2.67 15.21 5.39
N LYS A 58 1.44 15.70 5.62
CA LYS A 58 1.14 17.14 5.71
C LYS A 58 1.88 17.79 6.88
N VAL A 59 1.88 17.15 8.06
CA VAL A 59 2.60 17.63 9.24
C VAL A 59 4.11 17.70 8.98
N ALA A 60 4.69 16.65 8.40
CA ALA A 60 6.13 16.61 8.09
C ALA A 60 6.52 17.70 7.09
N TRP A 61 5.72 17.92 6.05
CA TRP A 61 5.98 18.94 5.03
C TRP A 61 5.85 20.37 5.56
N LEU A 62 4.81 20.65 6.37
CA LEU A 62 4.63 21.98 6.97
C LEU A 62 5.82 22.38 7.84
N ARG A 63 6.42 21.41 8.53
CA ARG A 63 7.58 21.60 9.42
C ARG A 63 8.88 21.90 8.70
N LEU A 64 8.96 21.73 7.38
CA LEU A 64 10.13 22.15 6.60
C LEU A 64 10.30 23.66 6.61
N GLU A 65 9.19 24.40 6.52
CA GLU A 65 9.16 25.87 6.51
C GLU A 65 8.04 26.38 7.43
N PRO A 66 8.13 26.17 8.75
CA PRO A 66 6.99 26.32 9.66
C PRO A 66 6.47 27.76 9.74
N LYS A 67 7.24 28.77 9.30
CA LYS A 67 6.80 30.17 9.26
C LYS A 67 5.99 30.51 8.00
N LEU A 68 6.19 29.77 6.91
CA LEU A 68 5.59 30.05 5.62
C LEU A 68 4.32 29.20 5.46
N PRO A 69 3.13 29.81 5.35
CA PRO A 69 1.89 29.06 5.10
C PRO A 69 1.90 28.28 3.80
N ALA A 70 1.18 27.15 3.75
CA ALA A 70 1.11 26.29 2.57
C ALA A 70 0.68 27.05 1.31
N TRP A 71 -0.34 27.90 1.41
CA TRP A 71 -0.86 28.71 0.30
C TRP A 71 0.07 29.84 -0.17
N GLN A 72 1.25 30.02 0.46
CA GLN A 72 2.29 30.95 0.01
C GLN A 72 3.48 30.22 -0.61
N ARG A 73 3.44 28.88 -0.69
CA ARG A 73 4.50 28.07 -1.28
C ARG A 73 4.05 27.64 -2.67
N HIS A 74 4.71 28.14 -3.70
CA HIS A 74 4.25 28.00 -5.10
C HIS A 74 5.30 27.43 -6.04
N ASP A 75 6.55 27.28 -5.57
CA ASP A 75 7.67 26.85 -6.39
C ASP A 75 8.71 26.09 -5.56
N LEU A 76 9.72 25.54 -6.25
CA LEU A 76 10.80 24.76 -5.64
C LEU A 76 11.60 25.52 -4.58
N GLU A 77 11.70 26.85 -4.69
CA GLU A 77 12.43 27.67 -3.73
C GLU A 77 11.63 27.82 -2.42
N THR A 78 10.32 27.96 -2.55
CA THR A 78 9.40 28.20 -1.43
C THR A 78 8.85 26.93 -0.80
N TYR A 79 8.81 25.79 -1.50
CA TYR A 79 8.30 24.52 -0.96
C TYR A 79 9.11 23.99 0.23
N GLY A 80 10.42 24.26 0.27
CA GLY A 80 11.35 23.72 1.28
C GLY A 80 11.68 22.23 1.13
N GLY A 81 10.81 21.46 0.47
CA GLY A 81 10.97 20.09 0.03
C GLY A 81 9.74 19.59 -0.71
N VAL A 82 9.89 18.47 -1.42
CA VAL A 82 8.85 17.85 -2.27
C VAL A 82 8.64 16.40 -1.82
N ILE A 83 7.39 16.00 -1.63
CA ILE A 83 7.04 14.62 -1.26
C ILE A 83 7.47 13.68 -2.40
N SER A 84 8.15 12.59 -2.06
CA SER A 84 8.80 11.72 -3.06
C SER A 84 8.76 10.25 -2.67
N HIS A 85 9.26 9.37 -3.54
CA HIS A 85 9.42 7.92 -3.26
C HIS A 85 8.10 7.27 -2.78
N GLY A 86 8.12 6.53 -1.66
CA GLY A 86 6.94 5.82 -1.16
C GLY A 86 5.78 6.73 -0.81
N SER A 87 6.04 7.89 -0.20
CA SER A 87 4.99 8.87 0.11
C SER A 87 4.38 9.51 -1.13
N ALA A 88 5.14 9.66 -2.21
CA ALA A 88 4.56 10.07 -3.48
C ALA A 88 3.71 8.95 -4.11
N CYS A 89 4.10 7.69 -3.95
CA CYS A 89 3.28 6.56 -4.39
C CYS A 89 1.95 6.54 -3.66
N GLU A 90 1.95 6.77 -2.34
CA GLU A 90 0.74 6.84 -1.53
C GLU A 90 -0.21 7.95 -2.02
N LEU A 91 0.30 9.18 -2.22
CA LEU A 91 -0.50 10.31 -2.70
C LEU A 91 -1.03 10.11 -4.14
N HIS A 92 -0.24 9.48 -5.02
CA HIS A 92 -0.68 9.15 -6.38
C HIS A 92 -1.48 7.84 -6.47
N GLN A 93 -1.67 7.13 -5.35
CA GLN A 93 -2.29 5.80 -5.28
C GLN A 93 -1.63 4.75 -6.19
N LEU A 94 -0.29 4.75 -6.24
CA LEU A 94 0.51 3.90 -7.11
C LEU A 94 1.14 2.72 -6.36
N GLY A 95 0.90 1.51 -6.85
CA GLY A 95 1.48 0.31 -6.28
C GLY A 95 1.05 0.05 -4.84
N ASP A 96 1.73 -0.90 -4.20
CA ASP A 96 1.48 -1.31 -2.82
C ASP A 96 2.83 -1.40 -2.12
N LEU A 97 3.42 -0.23 -1.83
CA LEU A 97 4.70 -0.19 -1.12
C LEU A 97 4.45 -0.24 0.39
N PRO A 98 5.07 -1.20 1.11
CA PRO A 98 5.05 -1.20 2.56
C PRO A 98 6.00 -0.10 3.08
N THR A 99 5.57 1.17 3.04
CA THR A 99 6.30 2.27 3.67
C THR A 99 5.59 2.74 4.92
N SER A 100 6.35 2.86 6.01
CA SER A 100 5.91 3.51 7.26
C SER A 100 6.61 4.86 7.48
N LEU A 101 7.36 5.33 6.49
CA LEU A 101 8.12 6.57 6.56
C LEU A 101 7.56 7.60 5.59
N VAL A 102 7.49 8.85 6.06
CA VAL A 102 7.28 10.01 5.19
C VAL A 102 8.58 10.33 4.47
N GLU A 103 8.58 10.27 3.15
CA GLU A 103 9.76 10.48 2.31
C GLU A 103 9.69 11.80 1.55
N ILE A 104 10.71 12.66 1.75
CA ILE A 104 10.75 14.01 1.19
C ILE A 104 12.09 14.26 0.51
N SER A 105 12.05 14.72 -0.73
CA SER A 105 13.22 15.22 -1.46
C SER A 105 13.47 16.69 -1.15
N VAL A 106 14.70 17.03 -0.77
CA VAL A 106 15.13 18.39 -0.42
C VAL A 106 16.32 18.82 -1.27
N PRO A 107 16.39 20.11 -1.70
CA PRO A 107 17.43 20.59 -2.62
C PRO A 107 18.83 20.63 -1.99
N ARG A 108 18.89 20.69 -0.65
CA ARG A 108 20.14 20.73 0.12
C ARG A 108 20.04 19.74 1.27
N ARG A 109 21.19 19.22 1.71
CA ARG A 109 21.23 18.30 2.86
C ARG A 109 20.58 18.97 4.07
N ARG A 110 19.49 18.38 4.55
CA ARG A 110 18.84 18.71 5.82
C ARG A 110 18.95 17.49 6.74
N THR A 111 19.20 17.73 8.02
CA THR A 111 19.14 16.69 9.05
C THR A 111 17.83 16.86 9.82
N THR A 112 17.07 15.78 9.94
CA THR A 112 15.87 15.73 10.80
C THR A 112 16.14 14.83 12.00
N ARG A 113 15.60 15.21 13.15
CA ARG A 113 15.58 14.36 14.36
C ARG A 113 14.23 13.66 14.54
N GLU A 114 13.33 13.90 13.61
CA GLU A 114 12.00 13.31 13.61
C GLU A 114 12.06 11.85 13.19
N HIS A 115 11.47 11.01 14.02
CA HIS A 115 11.32 9.59 13.73
C HIS A 115 10.18 9.47 12.72
N GLY A 116 10.31 8.58 11.74
CA GLY A 116 9.29 8.42 10.70
C GLY A 116 9.45 9.35 9.49
N VAL A 117 10.44 10.24 9.43
CA VAL A 117 10.69 11.10 8.26
C VAL A 117 12.07 10.80 7.66
N ARG A 118 12.10 10.48 6.36
CA ARG A 118 13.33 10.31 5.59
C ARG A 118 13.48 11.43 4.59
N MET A 119 14.63 12.11 4.64
CA MET A 119 14.98 13.18 3.71
C MET A 119 16.00 12.69 2.69
N HIS A 120 15.65 12.82 1.42
CA HIS A 120 16.49 12.51 0.28
C HIS A 120 17.07 13.80 -0.28
N ARG A 121 18.36 13.81 -0.63
CA ARG A 121 18.94 14.95 -1.36
C ARG A 121 18.72 14.73 -2.85
N ALA A 122 17.96 15.63 -3.47
CA ALA A 122 17.74 15.59 -4.90
C ALA A 122 17.60 17.01 -5.47
N GLU A 123 18.17 17.22 -6.64
CA GLU A 123 17.83 18.37 -7.49
C GLU A 123 16.61 17.99 -8.32
N LEU A 124 15.57 18.81 -8.23
CA LEU A 124 14.30 18.65 -8.93
C LEU A 124 14.11 19.83 -9.86
N GLU A 125 13.53 19.58 -11.03
CA GLU A 125 13.06 20.61 -11.94
C GLU A 125 11.56 20.86 -11.72
N SER A 126 11.04 22.02 -12.15
CA SER A 126 9.60 22.30 -12.02
C SER A 126 8.74 21.26 -12.73
N ALA A 127 9.23 20.66 -13.81
CA ALA A 127 8.56 19.57 -14.53
C ALA A 127 8.53 18.23 -13.76
N ASP A 128 9.37 18.08 -12.73
CA ASP A 128 9.38 16.91 -11.86
C ASP A 128 8.36 17.02 -10.72
N VAL A 129 7.61 18.14 -10.59
CA VAL A 129 6.72 18.39 -9.46
C VAL A 129 5.29 18.67 -9.93
N VAL A 130 4.33 18.11 -9.19
CA VAL A 130 2.89 18.34 -9.34
C VAL A 130 2.27 18.56 -7.97
N LEU A 131 1.13 19.27 -7.92
CA LEU A 131 0.35 19.39 -6.69
C LEU A 131 -0.66 18.25 -6.57
N VAL A 132 -0.61 17.52 -5.45
CA VAL A 132 -1.61 16.51 -5.08
C VAL A 132 -2.12 16.88 -3.69
N ASP A 133 -3.42 17.10 -3.56
CA ASP A 133 -4.08 17.54 -2.32
C ASP A 133 -3.41 18.75 -1.64
N GLY A 134 -2.86 19.66 -2.45
CA GLY A 134 -2.16 20.87 -2.00
C GLY A 134 -0.70 20.65 -1.56
N LEU A 135 -0.18 19.44 -1.66
CA LEU A 135 1.23 19.13 -1.40
C LEU A 135 2.03 19.12 -2.70
N PRO A 136 3.28 19.64 -2.71
CA PRO A 136 4.19 19.41 -3.83
C PRO A 136 4.70 17.97 -3.78
N VAL A 137 4.41 17.21 -4.82
CA VAL A 137 4.75 15.79 -4.97
C VAL A 137 5.56 15.58 -6.25
N THR A 138 6.50 14.65 -6.25
CA THR A 138 7.16 14.24 -7.49
C THR A 138 6.15 13.68 -8.49
N THR A 139 6.30 13.98 -9.77
CA THR A 139 5.48 13.35 -10.83
C THR A 139 5.66 11.84 -10.81
N ALA A 140 4.68 11.07 -11.31
CA ALA A 140 4.78 9.61 -11.32
C ALA A 140 6.05 9.10 -12.03
N GLU A 141 6.46 9.73 -13.15
CA GLU A 141 7.73 9.41 -13.81
C GLU A 141 8.93 9.66 -12.92
N ARG A 142 8.95 10.79 -12.19
CA ARG A 142 10.04 11.10 -11.28
C ARG A 142 10.06 10.14 -10.10
N THR A 143 8.90 9.83 -9.54
CA THR A 143 8.72 8.86 -8.46
C THR A 143 9.28 7.49 -8.86
N VAL A 144 8.97 6.97 -10.05
CA VAL A 144 9.55 5.72 -10.55
C VAL A 144 11.08 5.80 -10.61
N VAL A 145 11.63 6.90 -11.15
CA VAL A 145 13.08 7.10 -11.22
C VAL A 145 13.74 7.09 -9.85
N ASP A 146 13.11 7.74 -8.86
CA ASP A 146 13.58 7.81 -7.49
C ASP A 146 13.55 6.43 -6.80
N LEU A 147 12.48 5.64 -6.98
CA LEU A 147 12.38 4.26 -6.47
C LEU A 147 13.45 3.34 -7.06
N LEU A 148 13.70 3.44 -8.37
CA LEU A 148 14.74 2.64 -9.03
C LEU A 148 16.14 3.03 -8.55
N ALA A 149 16.38 4.32 -8.31
CA ALA A 149 17.63 4.81 -7.72
C ALA A 149 17.82 4.30 -6.29
N ALA A 150 16.74 4.22 -5.51
CA ALA A 150 16.71 3.65 -4.17
C ALA A 150 16.77 2.11 -4.13
N ARG A 151 16.82 1.45 -5.31
CA ARG A 151 16.90 -0.02 -5.45
C ARG A 151 15.72 -0.74 -4.81
N VAL A 152 14.53 -0.15 -4.91
CA VAL A 152 13.27 -0.82 -4.52
C VAL A 152 13.12 -2.11 -5.32
N ASP A 153 12.59 -3.13 -4.67
CA ASP A 153 12.38 -4.45 -5.28
C ASP A 153 11.56 -4.36 -6.59
N GLY A 154 11.90 -5.23 -7.54
CA GLY A 154 11.39 -5.18 -8.90
C GLY A 154 9.87 -5.36 -8.99
N ALA A 155 9.27 -6.20 -8.12
CA ALA A 155 7.83 -6.40 -8.11
C ALA A 155 7.09 -5.15 -7.64
N HIS A 156 7.60 -4.48 -6.60
CA HIS A 156 7.02 -3.22 -6.11
C HIS A 156 7.17 -2.08 -7.13
N ALA A 157 8.37 -1.91 -7.68
CA ALA A 157 8.62 -0.91 -8.72
C ALA A 157 7.75 -1.15 -9.97
N GLY A 158 7.58 -2.42 -10.35
CA GLY A 158 6.69 -2.83 -11.45
C GLY A 158 5.22 -2.49 -11.19
N GLY A 159 4.74 -2.67 -9.95
CA GLY A 159 3.38 -2.30 -9.56
C GLY A 159 3.12 -0.80 -9.73
N VAL A 160 4.05 0.03 -9.25
CA VAL A 160 4.01 1.49 -9.43
C VAL A 160 4.00 1.88 -10.91
N ILE A 161 4.85 1.26 -11.73
CA ILE A 161 4.92 1.53 -13.17
C ILE A 161 3.59 1.15 -13.84
N ALA A 162 3.01 0.01 -13.51
CA ALA A 162 1.77 -0.47 -14.08
C ALA A 162 0.58 0.44 -13.74
N ASP A 163 0.50 0.91 -12.48
CA ASP A 163 -0.54 1.85 -12.07
C ASP A 163 -0.35 3.23 -12.69
N ALA A 164 0.89 3.71 -12.79
CA ALA A 164 1.19 5.00 -13.42
C ALA A 164 0.80 5.02 -14.91
N ASP A 165 1.04 3.92 -15.64
CA ASP A 165 0.61 3.73 -17.04
C ASP A 165 -0.92 3.67 -17.12
N ARG A 166 -1.57 2.93 -16.21
CA ARG A 166 -3.04 2.78 -16.14
C ARG A 166 -3.75 4.12 -15.91
N TYR A 167 -3.22 4.96 -15.04
CA TYR A 167 -3.79 6.27 -14.71
C TYR A 167 -3.38 7.36 -15.71
N GLY A 168 -2.55 7.05 -16.71
CA GLY A 168 -2.07 8.02 -17.69
C GLY A 168 -1.13 9.08 -17.10
N LEU A 169 -0.46 8.77 -15.99
CA LEU A 169 0.44 9.69 -15.28
C LEU A 169 1.89 9.62 -15.81
N THR A 170 2.15 8.80 -16.83
CA THR A 170 3.47 8.60 -17.42
C THR A 170 3.40 8.55 -18.94
N ASN A 171 4.47 9.02 -19.59
CA ASN A 171 4.71 8.77 -21.00
C ASN A 171 5.74 7.65 -21.15
N ARG A 172 5.34 6.52 -21.74
CA ARG A 172 6.19 5.32 -21.87
C ARG A 172 7.55 5.59 -22.52
N ASP A 173 7.60 6.43 -23.55
CA ASP A 173 8.85 6.74 -24.24
C ASP A 173 9.74 7.67 -23.39
N SER A 174 9.17 8.68 -22.73
CA SER A 174 9.87 9.52 -21.76
C SER A 174 10.46 8.68 -20.63
N LEU A 175 9.61 7.89 -19.95
CA LEU A 175 10.01 7.07 -18.82
C LEU A 175 11.11 6.07 -19.22
N SER A 176 10.96 5.40 -20.37
CA SER A 176 11.98 4.45 -20.86
C SER A 176 13.37 5.08 -20.99
N ARG A 177 13.46 6.33 -21.47
CA ARG A 177 14.74 7.04 -21.55
C ARG A 177 15.32 7.34 -20.17
N ARG A 178 14.48 7.77 -19.23
CA ARG A 178 14.90 8.13 -17.87
C ARG A 178 15.38 6.91 -17.07
N VAL A 179 14.74 5.74 -17.24
CA VAL A 179 15.05 4.54 -16.45
C VAL A 179 16.15 3.66 -17.06
N ALA A 180 16.55 3.89 -18.32
CA ALA A 180 17.54 3.07 -19.01
C ALA A 180 18.86 2.90 -18.23
N ARG A 181 19.25 3.91 -17.44
CA ARG A 181 20.45 3.89 -16.59
C ARG A 181 20.40 2.85 -15.45
N PHE A 182 19.23 2.28 -15.14
CA PHE A 182 19.05 1.33 -14.05
C PHE A 182 19.02 -0.14 -14.52
N THR A 183 19.13 -0.42 -15.82
CA THR A 183 19.05 -1.80 -16.36
C THR A 183 19.98 -2.78 -15.67
N ALA A 184 21.27 -2.42 -15.55
CA ALA A 184 22.26 -3.24 -14.86
C ALA A 184 21.99 -3.41 -13.36
N ALA A 185 21.37 -2.41 -12.72
CA ALA A 185 21.03 -2.45 -11.30
C ALA A 185 19.93 -3.48 -10.98
N TYR A 186 19.13 -3.83 -11.99
CA TYR A 186 18.05 -4.82 -11.94
C TYR A 186 18.40 -6.13 -12.66
N GLY A 187 19.68 -6.36 -12.95
CA GLY A 187 20.18 -7.64 -13.49
C GLY A 187 20.02 -7.83 -14.99
N LEU A 188 19.58 -6.79 -15.73
CA LEU A 188 19.52 -6.87 -17.20
C LEU A 188 20.90 -6.63 -17.84
N PRO A 189 21.15 -7.17 -19.04
CA PRO A 189 22.37 -6.90 -19.80
C PRO A 189 22.58 -5.40 -20.05
N ARG A 190 23.85 -4.96 -20.20
CA ARG A 190 24.18 -3.54 -20.49
C ARG A 190 23.60 -3.04 -21.83
N SER A 191 23.31 -3.94 -22.76
CA SER A 191 22.65 -3.64 -24.03
C SER A 191 21.12 -3.49 -23.90
N ALA A 192 20.53 -3.80 -22.74
CA ALA A 192 19.10 -3.68 -22.54
C ALA A 192 18.68 -2.21 -22.57
N SER A 193 17.59 -1.95 -23.28
CA SER A 193 16.94 -0.65 -23.31
C SER A 193 16.12 -0.41 -22.05
N GLY A 194 15.79 0.85 -21.76
CA GLY A 194 14.87 1.16 -20.67
C GLY A 194 13.45 0.61 -20.92
N ARG A 195 13.03 0.42 -22.17
CA ARG A 195 11.75 -0.24 -22.48
C ARG A 195 11.74 -1.70 -22.00
N GLN A 196 12.83 -2.43 -22.25
CA GLN A 196 12.98 -3.81 -21.76
C GLN A 196 13.03 -3.86 -20.23
N LEU A 197 13.61 -2.85 -19.58
CA LEU A 197 13.54 -2.74 -18.12
C LEU A 197 12.11 -2.54 -17.63
N LEU A 198 11.33 -1.64 -18.24
CA LEU A 198 9.93 -1.41 -17.86
C LEU A 198 9.10 -2.68 -18.04
N GLU A 199 9.22 -3.37 -19.17
CA GLU A 199 8.55 -4.64 -19.44
C GLU A 199 8.92 -5.70 -18.38
N TYR A 200 10.22 -5.87 -18.10
CA TYR A 200 10.71 -6.79 -17.08
C TYR A 200 10.12 -6.50 -15.69
N LEU A 201 10.11 -5.24 -15.25
CA LEU A 201 9.59 -4.86 -13.93
C LEU A 201 8.09 -5.10 -13.82
N VAL A 202 7.32 -4.71 -14.84
CA VAL A 202 5.86 -4.94 -14.87
C VAL A 202 5.54 -6.45 -14.87
N GLU A 203 6.34 -7.27 -15.56
CA GLU A 203 6.21 -8.74 -15.51
C GLU A 203 6.45 -9.28 -14.09
N GLN A 204 7.45 -8.77 -13.36
CA GLN A 204 7.70 -9.16 -11.96
C GLN A 204 6.50 -8.82 -11.06
N ALA A 205 5.88 -7.65 -11.24
CA ALA A 205 4.69 -7.26 -10.46
C ALA A 205 3.49 -8.20 -10.68
N GLY A 206 3.32 -8.72 -11.90
CA GLY A 206 2.29 -9.70 -12.25
C GLY A 206 2.51 -11.10 -11.67
N THR A 207 3.66 -11.35 -11.01
CA THR A 207 3.96 -12.61 -10.31
C THR A 207 3.80 -12.52 -8.79
N GLY A 208 3.48 -11.34 -8.25
CA GLY A 208 3.40 -11.07 -6.81
C GLY A 208 2.02 -11.26 -6.21
N LEU A 209 1.55 -12.50 -6.08
CA LEU A 209 0.90 -12.85 -4.81
C LEU A 209 2.02 -13.36 -3.90
N PRO A 210 2.04 -13.03 -2.59
CA PRO A 210 2.99 -13.65 -1.68
C PRO A 210 2.82 -15.17 -1.79
N MET A 211 3.83 -15.85 -2.33
CA MET A 211 3.76 -17.29 -2.61
C MET A 211 3.42 -18.11 -1.37
N GLU A 212 3.76 -17.60 -0.19
CA GLU A 212 3.43 -18.17 1.12
C GLU A 212 1.92 -18.16 1.39
N GLU A 213 1.22 -17.09 1.02
CA GLU A 213 -0.22 -16.94 1.27
C GLU A 213 -1.05 -17.79 0.28
N VAL A 214 -0.61 -17.89 -0.97
CA VAL A 214 -1.22 -18.80 -1.98
C VAL A 214 -1.00 -20.27 -1.60
N ALA A 215 0.18 -20.61 -1.09
CA ALA A 215 0.49 -21.97 -0.65
C ALA A 215 -0.33 -22.38 0.59
N ARG A 216 -0.49 -21.47 1.56
CA ARG A 216 -1.28 -21.68 2.78
C ARG A 216 -2.77 -21.90 2.48
N LEU A 217 -3.38 -21.04 1.66
CA LEU A 217 -4.80 -21.15 1.32
C LEU A 217 -5.13 -22.42 0.53
N ARG A 218 -4.20 -22.98 -0.25
CA ARG A 218 -4.39 -24.26 -0.95
C ARG A 218 -4.27 -25.47 -0.01
N GLN A 219 -3.44 -25.41 1.02
CA GLN A 219 -3.35 -26.46 2.05
C GLN A 219 -4.63 -26.53 2.90
N GLU A 220 -5.36 -25.41 3.02
CA GLU A 220 -6.65 -25.32 3.72
C GLU A 220 -7.86 -25.73 2.87
N GLY A 221 -7.64 -26.27 1.65
CA GLY A 221 -8.71 -26.84 0.80
C GLY A 221 -9.65 -25.80 0.18
N VAL A 222 -9.21 -24.54 0.13
CA VAL A 222 -10.01 -23.41 -0.34
C VAL A 222 -10.11 -23.42 -1.87
N ALA A 223 -11.33 -23.40 -2.40
CA ALA A 223 -11.58 -23.41 -3.85
C ALA A 223 -10.92 -22.21 -4.57
N GLU A 224 -10.41 -22.41 -5.79
CA GLU A 224 -9.68 -21.37 -6.57
C GLU A 224 -10.48 -20.06 -6.75
N GLY A 225 -11.82 -20.15 -6.75
CA GLY A 225 -12.69 -18.97 -6.81
C GLY A 225 -12.70 -18.14 -5.54
N PHE A 226 -12.48 -18.77 -4.38
CA PHE A 226 -12.44 -18.10 -3.08
C PHE A 226 -11.11 -17.38 -2.85
N VAL A 227 -9.99 -17.91 -3.36
CA VAL A 227 -8.69 -17.22 -3.32
C VAL A 227 -8.74 -15.91 -4.12
N SER A 228 -9.35 -15.97 -5.30
CA SER A 228 -9.57 -14.78 -6.14
C SER A 228 -10.54 -13.79 -5.48
N ALA A 229 -11.58 -14.30 -4.81
CA ALA A 229 -12.53 -13.47 -4.09
C ALA A 229 -11.89 -12.75 -2.89
N LEU A 230 -11.08 -13.45 -2.08
CA LEU A 230 -10.34 -12.84 -0.97
C LEU A 230 -9.36 -11.77 -1.42
N ALA A 231 -8.65 -11.98 -2.54
CA ALA A 231 -7.73 -11.00 -3.10
C ALA A 231 -8.43 -9.72 -3.60
N LEU A 232 -9.67 -9.84 -4.08
CA LEU A 232 -10.50 -8.69 -4.47
C LEU A 232 -11.09 -7.99 -3.24
N LEU A 233 -11.52 -8.76 -2.22
CA LEU A 233 -12.14 -8.23 -1.01
C LEU A 233 -11.12 -7.53 -0.09
N SER A 234 -9.86 -7.96 -0.08
CA SER A 234 -8.80 -7.32 0.74
C SER A 234 -8.48 -5.88 0.32
N LYS A 235 -8.97 -5.45 -0.84
CA LYS A 235 -8.84 -4.08 -1.36
C LYS A 235 -10.07 -3.20 -1.10
N LEU A 236 -11.05 -3.70 -0.35
CA LEU A 236 -12.27 -2.98 0.02
C LEU A 236 -12.30 -2.67 1.51
N ASP A 237 -12.91 -1.54 1.87
CA ASP A 237 -13.20 -1.20 3.27
C ASP A 237 -14.31 -2.10 3.84
N GLU A 238 -14.41 -2.14 5.18
CA GLU A 238 -15.33 -3.03 5.90
C GLU A 238 -16.81 -2.74 5.56
N ASP A 239 -17.15 -1.49 5.31
CA ASP A 239 -18.52 -1.06 4.98
C ASP A 239 -18.93 -1.51 3.58
N ARG A 240 -18.02 -1.47 2.61
CA ARG A 240 -18.22 -2.01 1.25
C ARG A 240 -18.30 -3.53 1.25
N ILE A 241 -17.49 -4.20 2.07
CA ILE A 241 -17.58 -5.66 2.25
C ILE A 241 -18.97 -6.01 2.79
N LYS A 242 -19.45 -5.30 3.83
CA LYS A 242 -20.81 -5.48 4.37
C LYS A 242 -21.88 -5.23 3.30
N GLN A 243 -21.73 -4.21 2.47
CA GLN A 243 -22.68 -3.91 1.40
C GLN A 243 -22.73 -5.01 0.32
N ILE A 244 -21.60 -5.61 -0.04
CA ILE A 244 -21.51 -6.70 -1.02
C ILE A 244 -22.16 -7.98 -0.48
N PHE A 245 -22.11 -8.21 0.83
CA PHE A 245 -22.63 -9.42 1.48
C PHE A 245 -23.92 -9.22 2.28
N ALA A 246 -24.56 -8.05 2.20
CA ALA A 246 -25.71 -7.67 3.03
C ALA A 246 -26.87 -8.67 2.94
N ASP A 247 -27.05 -9.31 1.78
CA ASP A 247 -28.17 -10.22 1.51
C ASP A 247 -27.85 -11.70 1.81
N ARG A 248 -26.69 -12.01 2.40
CA ARG A 248 -26.21 -13.39 2.58
C ARG A 248 -26.03 -13.74 4.07
N PRO A 249 -26.79 -14.72 4.60
CA PRO A 249 -26.70 -15.11 6.01
C PRO A 249 -25.42 -15.89 6.34
N ASN A 250 -24.73 -16.48 5.35
CA ASN A 250 -23.43 -17.13 5.55
C ASN A 250 -22.45 -16.79 4.39
N PRO A 251 -21.84 -15.59 4.41
CA PRO A 251 -21.01 -15.10 3.32
C PRO A 251 -19.86 -16.03 2.94
N LEU A 252 -19.25 -16.70 3.91
CA LEU A 252 -18.08 -17.54 3.70
C LEU A 252 -18.42 -18.82 2.92
N ALA A 253 -19.49 -19.52 3.32
CA ALA A 253 -19.93 -20.73 2.64
C ALA A 253 -20.51 -20.43 1.24
N ASP A 254 -21.20 -19.29 1.12
CA ASP A 254 -21.78 -18.83 -0.13
C ASP A 254 -20.73 -18.44 -1.17
N LEU A 255 -19.61 -17.84 -0.74
CA LEU A 255 -18.46 -17.52 -1.60
C LEU A 255 -17.70 -18.76 -2.07
N GLN A 256 -17.60 -19.79 -1.22
CA GLN A 256 -16.91 -21.05 -1.56
C GLN A 256 -17.66 -21.85 -2.63
N ALA A 257 -18.99 -21.75 -2.67
CA ALA A 257 -19.85 -22.44 -3.63
C ALA A 257 -20.06 -21.65 -4.94
N GLU A 258 -19.58 -20.42 -5.01
CA GLU A 258 -19.86 -19.52 -6.12
C GLU A 258 -18.77 -19.54 -7.21
N SER A 259 -19.20 -19.45 -8.47
CA SER A 259 -18.28 -19.30 -9.59
C SER A 259 -17.61 -17.91 -9.62
N VAL A 260 -16.35 -17.86 -10.04
CA VAL A 260 -15.55 -16.62 -10.18
C VAL A 260 -16.30 -15.56 -11.00
N SER A 261 -16.95 -15.96 -12.08
CA SER A 261 -17.70 -15.05 -12.96
C SER A 261 -18.92 -14.42 -12.27
N SER A 262 -19.64 -15.19 -11.47
CA SER A 262 -20.79 -14.69 -10.70
C SER A 262 -20.35 -13.69 -9.62
N PHE A 263 -19.23 -13.96 -8.94
CA PHE A 263 -18.68 -13.07 -7.92
C PHE A 263 -18.17 -11.76 -8.56
N ALA A 264 -17.46 -11.87 -9.68
CA ALA A 264 -16.97 -10.77 -10.50
C ALA A 264 -18.10 -9.84 -10.98
N GLU A 265 -19.19 -10.40 -11.51
CA GLU A 265 -20.34 -9.62 -11.96
C GLU A 265 -21.01 -8.82 -10.83
N ARG A 266 -21.06 -9.38 -9.62
CA ARG A 266 -21.62 -8.66 -8.47
C ARG A 266 -20.73 -7.53 -7.98
N LEU A 267 -19.42 -7.77 -7.93
CA LEU A 267 -18.44 -6.72 -7.63
C LEU A 267 -18.48 -5.58 -8.65
N ALA A 268 -18.71 -5.89 -9.92
CA ALA A 268 -18.92 -4.88 -10.95
C ALA A 268 -20.23 -4.10 -10.74
N LYS A 269 -21.31 -4.80 -10.37
CA LYS A 269 -22.63 -4.19 -10.09
C LYS A 269 -22.66 -3.34 -8.83
N SER A 270 -21.81 -3.63 -7.83
CA SER A 270 -21.67 -2.78 -6.64
C SER A 270 -20.89 -1.49 -6.90
N GLY A 271 -20.24 -1.35 -8.07
CA GLY A 271 -19.38 -0.22 -8.38
C GLY A 271 -18.13 -0.14 -7.50
N ALA A 272 -17.85 -1.19 -6.71
CA ALA A 272 -16.77 -1.19 -5.72
C ALA A 272 -15.40 -1.40 -6.35
N ILE A 273 -15.33 -2.13 -7.47
CA ILE A 273 -14.11 -2.37 -8.25
C ILE A 273 -14.44 -2.23 -9.75
N PRO A 274 -13.65 -1.50 -10.56
CA PRO A 274 -13.90 -1.39 -11.99
C PRO A 274 -13.81 -2.78 -12.67
N LEU A 275 -14.76 -3.06 -13.58
CA LEU A 275 -14.88 -4.35 -14.28
C LEU A 275 -13.58 -4.81 -14.95
N SER A 276 -12.73 -3.86 -15.39
CA SER A 276 -11.40 -4.13 -15.95
C SER A 276 -10.42 -4.75 -14.94
N ALA A 277 -10.43 -4.34 -13.68
CA ALA A 277 -9.58 -4.91 -12.63
C ALA A 277 -10.05 -6.33 -12.25
N ILE A 278 -11.36 -6.56 -12.29
CA ILE A 278 -11.99 -7.86 -12.05
C ILE A 278 -11.61 -8.85 -13.16
N ILE A 279 -11.68 -8.44 -14.43
CA ILE A 279 -11.27 -9.25 -15.59
C ILE A 279 -9.77 -9.56 -15.55
N HIS A 280 -8.93 -8.60 -15.14
CA HIS A 280 -7.49 -8.79 -15.02
C HIS A 280 -7.12 -9.82 -13.93
N GLN A 281 -7.78 -9.77 -12.76
CA GLN A 281 -7.54 -10.74 -11.68
C GLN A 281 -8.05 -12.14 -12.00
N ALA A 282 -9.23 -12.28 -12.60
CA ALA A 282 -9.73 -13.57 -13.08
C ALA A 282 -8.76 -14.20 -14.12
N SER A 283 -8.16 -13.36 -14.97
CA SER A 283 -7.15 -13.77 -15.96
C SER A 283 -5.79 -14.14 -15.34
N GLN A 284 -5.43 -13.58 -14.18
CA GLN A 284 -4.22 -13.97 -13.45
C GLN A 284 -4.44 -15.28 -12.68
N ALA A 285 -5.57 -15.43 -11.99
CA ALA A 285 -5.92 -16.66 -11.27
C ALA A 285 -5.98 -17.88 -12.20
N SER A 286 -6.57 -17.72 -13.39
CA SER A 286 -6.63 -18.78 -14.41
C SER A 286 -5.25 -19.16 -14.98
N ARG A 287 -4.33 -18.17 -15.12
CA ARG A 287 -2.94 -18.41 -15.58
C ARG A 287 -2.06 -19.07 -14.50
N LEU A 288 -2.29 -18.73 -13.23
CA LEU A 288 -1.64 -19.37 -12.08
C LEU A 288 -2.11 -20.82 -11.93
N ALA A 289 -3.42 -21.08 -12.06
CA ALA A 289 -4.00 -22.43 -12.02
C ALA A 289 -3.46 -23.34 -13.14
N GLY A 290 -3.28 -22.81 -14.36
CA GLY A 290 -2.77 -23.55 -15.50
C GLY A 290 -1.27 -23.93 -15.48
N ARG A 291 -0.49 -23.41 -14.50
CA ARG A 291 0.97 -23.62 -14.42
C ARG A 291 1.42 -24.48 -13.24
N LEU A 292 0.51 -24.96 -12.39
CA LEU A 292 0.83 -25.83 -11.25
C LEU A 292 0.53 -27.31 -11.60
N PRO A 293 1.38 -28.27 -11.18
CA PRO A 293 1.09 -29.70 -11.35
C PRO A 293 -0.22 -30.07 -10.64
N PRO A 294 -0.98 -31.07 -11.14
CA PRO A 294 -2.25 -31.47 -10.54
C PRO A 294 -2.04 -31.88 -9.08
N ALA A 295 -2.94 -31.45 -8.20
CA ALA A 295 -2.91 -31.83 -6.79
C ALA A 295 -2.91 -33.36 -6.66
N ALA A 296 -1.91 -33.92 -5.97
CA ALA A 296 -1.90 -35.32 -5.61
C ALA A 296 -3.18 -35.61 -4.81
N LYS A 297 -3.96 -36.60 -5.26
CA LYS A 297 -5.16 -37.05 -4.55
C LYS A 297 -4.76 -37.47 -3.13
N VAL A 298 -5.02 -36.63 -2.14
CA VAL A 298 -5.00 -37.06 -0.75
C VAL A 298 -6.22 -37.96 -0.57
N ASN A 299 -5.96 -39.26 -0.40
CA ASN A 299 -6.98 -40.26 -0.17
C ASN A 299 -7.56 -40.02 1.25
N PRO A 300 -8.84 -39.70 1.42
CA PRO A 300 -9.41 -39.49 2.75
C PRO A 300 -9.74 -40.87 3.30
N GLY A 301 -8.77 -41.50 3.94
CA GLY A 301 -8.96 -42.84 4.47
C GLY A 301 -7.84 -43.26 5.39
N SER A 302 -7.87 -42.75 6.63
CA SER A 302 -7.56 -43.44 7.89
C SER A 302 -6.95 -42.46 8.90
N ALA A 303 -7.82 -41.88 9.72
CA ALA A 303 -7.44 -41.41 11.05
C ALA A 303 -8.70 -41.46 11.93
N ASP A 304 -9.06 -42.68 12.34
CA ASP A 304 -9.97 -42.89 13.47
C ASP A 304 -9.31 -42.33 14.72
N PHE A 305 -9.84 -41.20 15.20
CA PHE A 305 -9.66 -40.77 16.57
C PHE A 305 -10.80 -41.36 17.40
N SER A 306 -10.47 -42.33 18.25
CA SER A 306 -11.31 -42.71 19.39
C SER A 306 -10.39 -43.08 20.56
N THR A 307 -10.19 -42.12 21.45
CA THR A 307 -9.66 -42.36 22.79
C THR A 307 -10.69 -41.82 23.77
N GLN A 308 -11.51 -42.69 24.33
CA GLN A 308 -12.10 -42.48 25.66
C GLN A 308 -12.13 -43.79 26.45
N GLU A 309 -11.50 -43.69 27.61
CA GLU A 309 -11.82 -44.30 28.91
C GLU A 309 -11.71 -45.82 29.11
N SER A 310 -10.69 -46.15 29.91
CA SER A 310 -10.80 -46.70 31.27
C SER A 310 -11.53 -48.05 31.45
N ILE A 311 -10.84 -49.01 32.10
CA ILE A 311 -11.29 -49.83 33.26
C ILE A 311 -10.73 -51.27 33.22
N THR A 312 -9.76 -51.48 34.11
CA THR A 312 -9.51 -52.64 35.00
C THR A 312 -9.26 -54.07 34.47
N LYS A 313 -8.14 -54.59 35.02
CA LYS A 313 -7.98 -55.87 35.74
C LYS A 313 -7.86 -57.20 34.97
N SER A 314 -6.81 -57.90 35.43
CA SER A 314 -6.71 -59.34 35.67
C SER A 314 -6.56 -60.25 34.45
N SER A 315 -5.41 -60.90 34.37
CA SER A 315 -5.28 -62.36 34.58
C SER A 315 -5.39 -63.08 33.23
N ASP A 316 -4.62 -64.09 32.88
CA ASP A 316 -3.55 -64.87 33.47
C ASP A 316 -3.12 -65.80 32.31
N ARG A 317 -1.95 -66.43 32.47
CA ARG A 317 -1.57 -67.70 31.84
C ARG A 317 -1.13 -67.78 30.36
N THR A 318 0.11 -68.28 30.30
CA THR A 318 0.62 -69.42 29.53
C THR A 318 1.10 -69.22 28.09
N SER A 319 2.43 -69.11 27.97
CA SER A 319 3.25 -69.97 27.08
C SER A 319 2.94 -71.45 27.34
N PRO A 320 3.09 -72.37 26.36
CA PRO A 320 4.38 -72.77 25.78
C PRO A 320 4.28 -72.90 24.24
N GLY A 321 5.32 -73.14 23.44
CA GLY A 321 6.65 -73.70 23.63
C GLY A 321 7.21 -74.02 22.24
N GLU A 322 8.53 -74.09 22.17
CA GLU A 322 9.38 -74.97 21.34
C GLU A 322 8.97 -75.24 19.88
N ALA A 323 9.71 -74.70 18.91
CA ALA A 323 10.96 -75.25 18.38
C ALA A 323 10.75 -76.47 17.48
N GLN A 324 10.96 -76.25 16.18
CA GLN A 324 11.87 -77.03 15.32
C GLN A 324 12.48 -76.09 14.29
#